data_AF-A0A7K3XHI6-F1
#
_entry.id   AF-A0A7K3XHI6-F1
#
_cell.length_a   1.000
_cell.length_b   1.000
_cell.length_c   1.000
_cell.angle_alpha   90.00
_cell.angle_beta   90.00
_cell.angle_gamma   90.00
#
_symmetry.space_group_name_H-M   'P 1'
#
loop_
_entity.id
_entity.type
_entity.pdbx_description
1 polymer ?
#
loop_
_entity_poly.entity_id
_entity_poly.type
_entity_poly.pdbx_seq_one_letter_code
_entity_poly.pdbx_strand_id
1 'polypeptide(L)'
;MNNRDEIIKFVVKGFKNIKSQLITDDIHSFVLKNTKDNFISSAPKDFKYHRWAGSLKSSQAFAYNVFSGVNNPTLQFEFPMEVFDRDAQIDVMIENVEFKTIELFEVKAFEICNLGKNKIEFEQKYFTKNLYKRSDIADQFIEFLNAVIKNFENQKIYGGGIKQLCSHLLGIINIMDKPDYENKNFKLYSFCFDNPLSDKVELDINNYKETLKIYKNLVDEFLKVIKVDVRVEYCGFLSANEYIIKNENLLGKENCNYVMKRYFYKN
;
A
#
# COMPACT_ATOMS: atom_id res chain seq x y z
N MET A 1 28.12 6.97 -17.31
CA MET A 1 27.12 7.91 -16.75
C MET A 1 26.08 7.09 -16.01
N ASN A 2 25.65 7.49 -14.81
CA ASN A 2 24.77 6.66 -13.99
C ASN A 2 23.32 6.77 -14.51
N ASN A 3 22.61 5.65 -14.68
CA ASN A 3 21.24 5.62 -15.26
C ASN A 3 20.26 6.54 -14.50
N ARG A 4 20.52 6.79 -13.22
CA ARG A 4 19.77 7.77 -12.40
C ARG A 4 19.90 9.20 -12.92
N ASP A 5 21.09 9.60 -13.37
CA ASP A 5 21.35 10.95 -13.87
C ASP A 5 20.77 11.13 -15.28
N GLU A 6 20.69 10.07 -16.08
CA GLU A 6 20.03 10.09 -17.39
C GLU A 6 18.50 10.15 -17.27
N ILE A 7 17.90 9.42 -16.33
CA ILE A 7 16.47 9.49 -16.05
C ILE A 7 16.09 10.86 -15.49
N ILE A 8 16.88 11.40 -14.56
CA ILE A 8 16.68 12.76 -14.05
C ILE A 8 16.84 13.79 -15.18
N LYS A 9 17.88 13.67 -16.03
CA LYS A 9 18.06 14.56 -17.18
C LYS A 9 16.90 14.45 -18.18
N PHE A 10 16.41 13.26 -18.47
CA PHE A 10 15.28 13.04 -19.40
C PHE A 10 13.99 13.69 -18.88
N VAL A 11 13.69 13.50 -17.58
CA VAL A 11 12.53 14.13 -16.91
C VAL A 11 12.67 15.66 -16.88
N VAL A 12 13.86 16.19 -16.59
CA VAL A 12 14.14 17.64 -16.58
C VAL A 12 14.08 18.24 -17.99
N LYS A 13 14.54 17.53 -19.03
CA LYS A 13 14.54 18.01 -20.43
C LYS A 13 13.13 18.05 -21.02
N GLY A 14 12.29 17.07 -20.70
CA GLY A 14 10.86 17.06 -21.05
C GLY A 14 10.10 18.23 -20.41
N PHE A 15 10.45 18.59 -19.18
CA PHE A 15 9.82 19.71 -18.45
C PHE A 15 10.21 21.09 -19.00
N LYS A 16 11.46 21.28 -19.44
CA LYS A 16 11.96 22.56 -19.98
C LYS A 16 11.35 22.92 -21.34
N ASN A 17 10.98 21.94 -22.16
CA ASN A 17 10.42 22.18 -23.49
C ASN A 17 8.94 22.61 -23.50
N ILE A 18 8.23 22.48 -22.37
CA ILE A 18 6.79 22.84 -22.25
C ILE A 18 6.60 24.27 -21.69
N LYS A 19 7.68 24.90 -21.21
CA LYS A 19 7.64 26.15 -20.45
C LYS A 19 7.62 27.44 -21.29
N SER A 20 7.48 27.39 -22.63
CA SER A 20 7.46 28.62 -23.44
C SER A 20 6.14 29.40 -23.40
N GLN A 21 5.10 28.96 -22.68
CA GLN A 21 3.75 29.53 -22.89
C GLN A 21 2.82 29.76 -21.69
N LEU A 22 3.23 29.70 -20.43
CA LEU A 22 2.30 30.00 -19.32
C LEU A 22 2.89 30.93 -18.27
N ILE A 23 2.27 32.11 -18.20
CA ILE A 23 2.43 33.18 -17.20
C ILE A 23 1.47 32.86 -16.05
N THR A 24 1.98 32.67 -14.81
CA THR A 24 1.55 33.32 -13.55
C THR A 24 2.02 32.56 -12.29
N ASP A 25 2.61 33.37 -11.42
CA ASP A 25 2.99 33.40 -10.00
C ASP A 25 2.75 32.22 -9.02
N ASP A 26 3.83 32.01 -8.25
CA ASP A 26 4.15 30.96 -7.29
C ASP A 26 3.25 30.91 -6.05
N ILE A 27 2.95 29.67 -5.62
CA ILE A 27 2.70 29.12 -4.25
C ILE A 27 1.57 28.07 -4.33
N HIS A 28 1.86 26.78 -4.61
CA HIS A 28 1.40 25.62 -3.81
C HIS A 28 2.25 24.35 -4.14
N SER A 29 2.22 23.31 -3.30
CA SER A 29 3.06 22.10 -3.37
C SER A 29 2.27 20.77 -3.33
N PHE A 30 1.71 20.40 -4.48
CA PHE A 30 1.23 19.05 -4.85
C PHE A 30 1.73 18.77 -6.27
N VAL A 31 1.91 17.50 -6.67
CA VAL A 31 2.45 17.20 -8.01
C VAL A 31 1.46 16.42 -8.85
N LEU A 32 0.39 17.11 -9.23
CA LEU A 32 0.18 17.42 -10.63
C LEU A 32 0.07 18.94 -10.79
N LYS A 33 0.32 19.43 -12.01
CA LYS A 33 0.77 20.77 -12.44
C LYS A 33 0.10 22.01 -11.81
N ASN A 34 -0.99 21.93 -11.07
CA ASN A 34 -1.74 23.07 -10.55
C ASN A 34 -2.09 22.92 -9.07
N THR A 35 -2.18 24.06 -8.42
CA THR A 35 -1.88 24.24 -7.02
C THR A 35 -3.15 24.61 -6.21
N LYS A 36 -4.26 24.93 -6.89
CA LYS A 36 -5.58 25.24 -6.29
C LYS A 36 -6.52 24.05 -6.07
N ASP A 37 -6.19 22.84 -6.54
CA ASP A 37 -7.11 21.68 -6.60
C ASP A 37 -6.90 20.64 -5.47
N ASN A 38 -6.33 21.05 -4.33
CA ASN A 38 -5.77 20.11 -3.35
C ASN A 38 -6.75 19.49 -2.35
N PHE A 39 -8.06 19.62 -2.55
CA PHE A 39 -9.05 19.00 -1.66
C PHE A 39 -10.26 18.48 -2.43
N ILE A 40 -10.57 17.19 -2.19
CA ILE A 40 -11.87 16.51 -2.32
C ILE A 40 -12.58 16.69 -3.69
N SER A 41 -12.41 15.72 -4.58
CA SER A 41 -13.47 15.20 -5.46
C SER A 41 -12.96 13.97 -6.22
N SER A 42 -13.89 13.08 -6.59
CA SER A 42 -13.65 11.93 -7.47
C SER A 42 -12.95 12.38 -8.75
N ALA A 43 -11.85 11.71 -9.12
CA ALA A 43 -11.09 12.04 -10.32
C ALA A 43 -11.99 12.00 -11.56
N PRO A 44 -11.88 12.94 -12.51
CA PRO A 44 -12.56 12.84 -13.80
C PRO A 44 -12.20 11.51 -14.48
N LYS A 45 -13.18 10.90 -15.17
CA LYS A 45 -12.89 9.88 -16.19
C LYS A 45 -11.78 10.45 -17.09
N ASP A 46 -10.61 9.82 -17.11
CA ASP A 46 -9.39 10.15 -17.88
C ASP A 46 -8.21 10.83 -17.14
N PHE A 47 -8.24 10.98 -15.81
CA PHE A 47 -7.12 11.57 -15.05
C PHE A 47 -5.91 10.62 -14.85
N LYS A 48 -4.67 11.16 -14.88
CA LYS A 48 -3.41 10.38 -14.86
C LYS A 48 -2.36 10.95 -13.91
N TYR A 49 -2.01 10.24 -12.83
CA TYR A 49 -1.00 10.67 -11.83
C TYR A 49 0.45 10.54 -12.33
N HIS A 50 1.35 11.41 -11.87
CA HIS A 50 2.78 11.36 -12.23
C HIS A 50 3.42 10.02 -11.83
N ARG A 51 4.28 9.46 -12.69
CA ARG A 51 4.84 8.11 -12.55
C ARG A 51 5.77 7.96 -11.33
N TRP A 52 6.26 9.09 -10.80
CA TRP A 52 7.34 9.12 -9.82
C TRP A 52 7.16 10.27 -8.82
N ALA A 53 6.87 9.95 -7.56
CA ALA A 53 7.09 10.85 -6.44
C ALA A 53 8.08 10.13 -5.53
N GLY A 54 9.23 10.73 -5.21
CA GLY A 54 10.30 10.06 -4.44
C GLY A 54 9.99 9.82 -2.95
N SER A 55 8.77 9.40 -2.59
CA SER A 55 8.28 9.19 -1.23
C SER A 55 7.06 8.26 -1.22
N LEU A 56 6.43 8.04 -0.03
CA LEU A 56 5.11 7.40 0.20
C LEU A 56 4.04 7.70 -0.86
N LYS A 57 4.14 8.85 -1.52
CA LYS A 57 3.29 9.28 -2.64
C LYS A 57 3.43 8.42 -3.90
N SER A 58 4.47 7.57 -4.02
CA SER A 58 4.63 6.64 -5.14
C SER A 58 3.67 5.47 -5.07
N SER A 59 3.50 4.88 -3.88
CA SER A 59 2.53 3.81 -3.63
C SER A 59 1.10 4.33 -3.80
N GLN A 60 0.80 5.50 -3.26
CA GLN A 60 -0.51 6.15 -3.45
C GLN A 60 -0.79 6.44 -4.93
N ALA A 61 0.12 7.12 -5.64
CA ALA A 61 -0.07 7.40 -7.07
C ALA A 61 -0.21 6.11 -7.91
N PHE A 62 0.49 5.05 -7.53
CA PHE A 62 0.35 3.74 -8.17
C PHE A 62 -1.02 3.13 -7.89
N ALA A 63 -1.47 3.15 -6.64
CA ALA A 63 -2.80 2.73 -6.21
C ALA A 63 -3.91 3.42 -7.02
N TYR A 64 -3.90 4.75 -7.06
CA TYR A 64 -4.87 5.52 -7.83
C TYR A 64 -4.86 5.15 -9.32
N ASN A 65 -3.68 5.02 -9.94
CA ASN A 65 -3.61 4.65 -11.37
C ASN A 65 -4.14 3.23 -11.62
N VAL A 66 -3.87 2.27 -10.74
CA VAL A 66 -4.36 0.89 -10.89
C VAL A 66 -5.87 0.82 -10.69
N PHE A 67 -6.38 1.41 -9.60
CA PHE A 67 -7.77 1.19 -9.17
C PHE A 67 -8.76 2.26 -9.64
N SER A 68 -8.32 3.36 -10.28
CA SER A 68 -9.22 4.41 -10.80
C SER A 68 -10.20 3.96 -11.88
N GLY A 69 -9.90 2.84 -12.57
CA GLY A 69 -10.83 2.26 -13.54
C GLY A 69 -11.90 1.35 -12.92
N VAL A 70 -11.85 1.09 -11.61
CA VAL A 70 -12.85 0.28 -10.91
C VAL A 70 -14.17 1.02 -10.82
N ASN A 71 -15.23 0.44 -11.40
CA ASN A 71 -16.59 0.94 -11.27
C ASN A 71 -17.31 0.20 -10.13
N ASN A 72 -16.87 0.43 -8.89
CA ASN A 72 -17.48 -0.12 -7.68
C ASN A 72 -17.78 1.03 -6.69
N PRO A 73 -19.05 1.22 -6.26
CA PRO A 73 -19.41 2.31 -5.34
C PRO A 73 -18.75 2.21 -3.96
N THR A 74 -18.19 1.06 -3.60
CA THR A 74 -17.49 0.86 -2.32
C THR A 74 -16.00 1.17 -2.39
N LEU A 75 -15.45 1.51 -3.57
CA LEU A 75 -14.04 1.86 -3.71
C LEU A 75 -13.72 3.08 -2.86
N GLN A 76 -12.76 2.94 -1.96
CA GLN A 76 -12.23 4.04 -1.16
C GLN A 76 -10.71 4.04 -1.21
N PHE A 77 -10.13 5.21 -1.41
CA PHE A 77 -8.70 5.42 -1.28
C PHE A 77 -8.39 5.98 0.10
N GLU A 78 -7.20 5.65 0.62
CA GLU A 78 -6.73 6.14 1.92
C GLU A 78 -7.72 5.82 3.06
N PHE A 79 -8.26 4.60 3.02
CA PHE A 79 -9.28 4.12 3.95
C PHE A 79 -8.75 4.13 5.40
N PRO A 80 -9.38 4.93 6.30
CA PRO A 80 -8.90 5.06 7.67
C PRO A 80 -9.40 3.90 8.53
N MET A 81 -8.51 3.36 9.35
CA MET A 81 -8.82 2.37 10.37
C MET A 81 -8.23 2.80 11.70
N GLU A 82 -9.08 2.90 12.71
CA GLU A 82 -8.67 3.34 14.03
C GLU A 82 -7.71 2.34 14.69
N VAL A 83 -6.55 2.81 15.15
CA VAL A 83 -5.55 1.97 15.86
C VAL A 83 -5.39 2.39 17.31
N PHE A 84 -4.90 3.61 17.52
CA PHE A 84 -4.72 4.22 18.84
C PHE A 84 -5.35 5.62 18.84
N ASP A 85 -4.52 6.65 19.03
CA ASP A 85 -4.82 8.08 18.91
C ASP A 85 -4.84 8.56 17.45
N ARG A 86 -4.39 7.72 16.52
CA ARG A 86 -4.36 7.98 15.08
C ARG A 86 -4.84 6.75 14.32
N ASP A 87 -5.32 7.03 13.11
CA ASP A 87 -5.75 6.01 12.17
C ASP A 87 -4.55 5.47 11.37
N ALA A 88 -4.58 4.17 11.09
CA ALA A 88 -3.83 3.58 10.00
C ALA A 88 -4.61 3.80 8.71
N GLN A 89 -3.92 4.24 7.65
CA GLN A 89 -4.54 4.46 6.35
C GLN A 89 -4.12 3.33 5.41
N ILE A 90 -5.11 2.58 4.91
CA ILE A 90 -4.92 1.61 3.83
C ILE A 90 -5.02 2.34 2.50
N ASP A 91 -4.12 2.04 1.56
CA ASP A 91 -4.10 2.74 0.27
C ASP A 91 -5.42 2.56 -0.52
N VAL A 92 -5.99 1.34 -0.56
CA VAL A 92 -7.25 1.06 -1.26
C VAL A 92 -8.13 0.07 -0.50
N MET A 93 -9.41 0.36 -0.39
CA MET A 93 -10.46 -0.55 0.08
C MET A 93 -11.49 -0.76 -1.03
N ILE A 94 -11.86 -2.03 -1.27
CA ILE A 94 -12.97 -2.42 -2.13
C ILE A 94 -13.77 -3.48 -1.41
N GLU A 95 -15.09 -3.35 -1.39
CA GLU A 95 -15.98 -4.39 -0.92
C GLU A 95 -16.51 -5.20 -2.10
N ASN A 96 -16.36 -6.52 -1.99
CA ASN A 96 -17.09 -7.47 -2.78
C ASN A 96 -18.42 -7.77 -2.06
N VAL A 97 -19.49 -7.09 -2.49
CA VAL A 97 -20.82 -7.16 -1.88
C VAL A 97 -21.42 -8.57 -1.96
N GLU A 98 -21.14 -9.31 -3.04
CA GLU A 98 -21.63 -10.68 -3.23
C GLU A 98 -21.06 -11.63 -2.16
N PHE A 99 -19.77 -11.52 -1.87
CA PHE A 99 -19.08 -12.38 -0.90
C PHE A 99 -18.93 -11.75 0.49
N LYS A 100 -19.55 -10.57 0.73
CA LYS A 100 -19.41 -9.80 1.98
C LYS A 100 -17.95 -9.68 2.44
N THR A 101 -17.05 -9.43 1.49
CA THR A 101 -15.60 -9.41 1.75
C THR A 101 -15.06 -8.02 1.48
N ILE A 102 -14.36 -7.44 2.45
CA ILE A 102 -13.60 -6.21 2.31
C ILE A 102 -12.17 -6.59 1.91
N GLU A 103 -11.78 -6.18 0.72
CA GLU A 103 -10.43 -6.30 0.21
C GLU A 103 -9.67 -4.99 0.48
N LEU A 104 -8.57 -5.12 1.22
CA LEU A 104 -7.70 -4.03 1.63
C LEU A 104 -6.36 -4.21 0.94
N PHE A 105 -5.94 -3.22 0.15
CA PHE A 105 -4.68 -3.24 -0.57
C PHE A 105 -3.73 -2.22 0.05
N GLU A 106 -2.73 -2.72 0.75
CA GLU A 106 -1.57 -1.92 1.14
C GLU A 106 -0.57 -1.93 -0.01
N VAL A 107 -0.40 -0.79 -0.67
CA VAL A 107 0.38 -0.68 -1.90
C VAL A 107 1.85 -0.45 -1.58
N LYS A 108 2.71 -1.12 -2.32
CA LYS A 108 4.17 -1.03 -2.20
C LYS A 108 4.76 -0.85 -3.58
N ALA A 109 5.31 0.33 -3.84
CA ALA A 109 5.98 0.64 -5.10
C ALA A 109 7.50 0.50 -4.95
N PHE A 110 8.21 1.61 -4.75
CA PHE A 110 9.68 1.63 -4.69
C PHE A 110 10.23 1.53 -3.26
N GLU A 111 9.36 1.60 -2.28
CA GLU A 111 9.70 1.54 -0.87
C GLU A 111 10.33 0.18 -0.51
N ILE A 112 10.02 -0.88 -1.27
CA ILE A 112 10.63 -2.22 -1.13
C ILE A 112 12.16 -2.21 -1.31
N CYS A 113 12.72 -1.21 -1.99
CA CYS A 113 14.17 -1.05 -2.15
C CYS A 113 14.85 -0.45 -0.91
N ASN A 114 14.09 0.03 0.09
CA ASN A 114 14.64 0.62 1.31
C ASN A 114 14.98 -0.45 2.36
N LEU A 115 15.90 -1.35 1.99
CA LEU A 115 16.30 -2.47 2.84
C LEU A 115 17.30 -2.04 3.92
N GLY A 116 17.12 -2.55 5.14
CA GLY A 116 18.08 -2.38 6.22
C GLY A 116 17.90 -3.42 7.33
N LYS A 117 18.92 -3.54 8.18
CA LYS A 117 18.86 -4.37 9.40
C LYS A 117 18.15 -3.61 10.51
N ASN A 118 17.40 -4.33 11.35
CA ASN A 118 16.73 -3.77 12.54
C ASN A 118 15.82 -2.58 12.22
N LYS A 119 15.15 -2.61 11.05
CA LYS A 119 14.30 -1.51 10.56
C LYS A 119 12.88 -1.50 11.13
N ILE A 120 12.55 -2.44 12.02
CA ILE A 120 11.23 -2.53 12.65
C ILE A 120 11.33 -1.94 14.05
N GLU A 121 10.89 -0.68 14.18
CA GLU A 121 10.85 0.04 15.45
C GLU A 121 9.43 0.54 15.71
N PHE A 122 8.78 0.01 16.75
CA PHE A 122 7.43 0.43 17.17
C PHE A 122 7.52 1.51 18.26
N GLU A 123 6.55 2.42 18.27
CA GLU A 123 6.39 3.39 19.35
C GLU A 123 5.94 2.67 20.64
N GLN A 124 6.27 3.24 21.80
CA GLN A 124 5.94 2.66 23.11
C GLN A 124 4.45 2.34 23.29
N LYS A 125 3.56 3.08 22.61
CA LYS A 125 2.11 2.85 22.68
C LYS A 125 1.68 1.45 22.25
N TYR A 126 2.41 0.85 21.31
CA TYR A 126 2.18 -0.53 20.87
C TYR A 126 2.48 -1.56 21.97
N PHE A 127 3.23 -1.20 23.01
CA PHE A 127 3.57 -2.07 24.13
C PHE A 127 2.85 -1.69 25.43
N THR A 128 1.87 -0.78 25.35
CA THR A 128 1.16 -0.26 26.52
C THR A 128 -0.30 -0.73 26.49
N LYS A 129 -0.62 -1.77 27.28
CA LYS A 129 -1.91 -2.49 27.26
C LYS A 129 -3.14 -1.58 27.36
N ASN A 130 -3.11 -0.57 28.24
CA ASN A 130 -4.25 0.31 28.50
C ASN A 130 -4.56 1.29 27.35
N LEU A 131 -3.72 1.37 26.32
CA LEU A 131 -3.97 2.20 25.14
C LEU A 131 -4.74 1.46 24.04
N TYR A 132 -4.89 0.15 24.16
CA TYR A 132 -5.64 -0.66 23.19
C TYR A 132 -7.13 -0.41 23.32
N LYS A 133 -7.81 -0.19 22.20
CA LYS A 133 -9.28 -0.10 22.16
C LYS A 133 -9.94 -1.42 22.56
N ARG A 134 -9.31 -2.53 22.17
CA ARG A 134 -9.67 -3.89 22.57
C ARG A 134 -8.69 -4.43 23.58
N SER A 135 -9.02 -4.29 24.85
CA SER A 135 -8.17 -4.77 25.95
C SER A 135 -8.03 -6.29 25.98
N ASP A 136 -9.00 -7.02 25.43
CA ASP A 136 -9.06 -8.48 25.41
C ASP A 136 -7.99 -9.13 24.49
N ILE A 137 -7.42 -8.37 23.55
CA ILE A 137 -6.38 -8.85 22.62
C ILE A 137 -4.99 -8.25 22.88
N ALA A 138 -4.88 -7.29 23.80
CA ALA A 138 -3.69 -6.45 23.92
C ALA A 138 -2.42 -7.28 24.18
N ASP A 139 -2.52 -8.31 25.02
CA ASP A 139 -1.39 -9.18 25.37
C ASP A 139 -0.94 -10.00 24.17
N GLN A 140 -1.89 -10.61 23.47
CA GLN A 140 -1.64 -11.44 22.29
C GLN A 140 -1.06 -10.59 21.15
N PHE A 141 -1.52 -9.35 20.98
CA PHE A 141 -0.97 -8.47 19.96
C PHE A 141 0.46 -8.02 20.32
N ILE A 142 0.73 -7.70 21.58
CA ILE A 142 2.10 -7.36 22.05
C ILE A 142 3.05 -8.55 21.83
N GLU A 143 2.62 -9.77 22.14
CA GLU A 143 3.38 -10.99 21.89
C GLU A 143 3.66 -11.19 20.39
N PHE A 144 2.65 -10.97 19.55
CA PHE A 144 2.79 -10.99 18.09
C PHE A 144 3.85 -9.98 17.61
N LEU A 145 3.82 -8.73 18.09
CA LEU A 145 4.82 -7.72 17.72
C LEU A 145 6.24 -8.14 18.13
N ASN A 146 6.39 -8.70 19.34
CA ASN A 146 7.68 -9.21 19.81
C ASN A 146 8.18 -10.36 18.93
N ALA A 147 7.29 -11.27 18.52
CA ALA A 147 7.62 -12.35 17.59
C ALA A 147 8.08 -11.80 16.22
N VAL A 148 7.38 -10.81 15.68
CA VAL A 148 7.75 -10.12 14.43
C VAL A 148 9.13 -9.48 14.52
N ILE A 149 9.39 -8.71 15.59
CA ILE A 149 10.69 -8.03 15.80
C ILE A 149 11.81 -9.07 15.87
N LYS A 150 11.64 -10.09 16.71
CA LYS A 150 12.64 -11.14 16.91
C LYS A 150 12.91 -11.92 15.61
N ASN A 151 11.86 -12.27 14.87
CA ASN A 151 12.00 -13.06 13.66
C ASN A 151 12.83 -12.32 12.59
N PHE A 152 12.62 -11.02 12.43
CA PHE A 152 13.33 -10.20 11.43
C PHE A 152 14.56 -9.49 11.98
N GLU A 153 14.95 -9.75 13.22
CA GLU A 153 16.13 -9.16 13.84
C GLU A 153 17.37 -9.48 12.99
N ASN A 154 18.19 -8.45 12.73
CA ASN A 154 19.41 -8.52 11.91
C ASN A 154 19.23 -8.97 10.44
N GLN A 155 18.00 -9.22 9.99
CA GLN A 155 17.71 -9.49 8.59
C GLN A 155 17.68 -8.19 7.77
N LYS A 156 18.18 -8.25 6.54
CA LYS A 156 18.11 -7.11 5.60
C LYS A 156 16.75 -7.12 4.92
N ILE A 157 15.82 -6.31 5.43
CA ILE A 157 14.43 -6.26 4.97
C ILE A 157 13.92 -4.82 4.85
N TYR A 158 12.77 -4.64 4.19
CA TYR A 158 12.01 -3.39 4.25
C TYR A 158 11.12 -3.35 5.52
N GLY A 159 11.73 -3.03 6.66
CA GLY A 159 11.05 -3.05 7.96
C GLY A 159 9.89 -2.05 8.10
N GLY A 160 9.94 -0.93 7.37
CA GLY A 160 8.84 0.05 7.33
C GLY A 160 7.53 -0.57 6.84
N GLY A 161 7.59 -1.42 5.80
CA GLY A 161 6.42 -2.11 5.28
C GLY A 161 5.83 -3.11 6.28
N ILE A 162 6.67 -3.87 7.00
CA ILE A 162 6.20 -4.80 8.03
C ILE A 162 5.54 -4.05 9.19
N LYS A 163 6.11 -2.92 9.62
CA LYS A 163 5.51 -2.06 10.65
C LYS A 163 4.13 -1.54 10.23
N GLN A 164 3.98 -1.09 8.97
CA GLN A 164 2.69 -0.63 8.43
C GLN A 164 1.66 -1.76 8.47
N LEU A 165 2.01 -2.95 7.97
CA LEU A 165 1.10 -4.11 7.98
C LEU A 165 0.63 -4.49 9.38
N CYS A 166 1.51 -4.43 10.40
CA CYS A 166 1.10 -4.65 11.79
C CYS A 166 0.07 -3.59 12.24
N SER A 167 0.29 -2.32 11.89
CA SER A 167 -0.66 -1.24 12.21
C SER A 167 -2.01 -1.47 11.52
N HIS A 168 -2.02 -1.93 10.27
CA HIS A 168 -3.24 -2.22 9.52
C HIS A 168 -4.00 -3.41 10.09
N LEU A 169 -3.31 -4.48 10.49
CA LEU A 169 -3.95 -5.62 11.17
C LEU A 169 -4.66 -5.19 12.46
N LEU A 170 -4.02 -4.36 13.29
CA LEU A 170 -4.67 -3.83 14.49
C LEU A 170 -5.88 -2.95 14.14
N GLY A 171 -5.77 -2.14 13.08
CA GLY A 171 -6.89 -1.37 12.53
C GLY A 171 -8.08 -2.24 12.15
N ILE A 172 -7.85 -3.32 11.39
CA ILE A 172 -8.89 -4.29 10.99
C ILE A 172 -9.56 -4.88 12.23
N ILE A 173 -8.78 -5.35 13.20
CA ILE A 173 -9.31 -6.01 14.41
C ILE A 173 -10.13 -5.04 15.27
N ASN A 174 -9.80 -3.76 15.27
CA ASN A 174 -10.57 -2.73 15.97
C ASN A 174 -11.89 -2.39 15.29
N ILE A 175 -11.98 -2.50 13.95
CA ILE A 175 -13.18 -2.10 13.21
C ILE A 175 -14.10 -3.27 12.87
N MET A 176 -13.60 -4.51 12.84
CA MET A 176 -14.33 -5.66 12.30
C MET A 176 -15.68 -5.93 12.99
N ASP A 177 -15.86 -5.50 14.23
CA ASP A 177 -17.09 -5.71 15.00
C ASP A 177 -18.00 -4.47 15.05
N LYS A 178 -17.66 -3.39 14.31
CA LYS A 178 -18.57 -2.24 14.15
C LYS A 178 -19.76 -2.63 13.26
N PRO A 179 -20.94 -1.99 13.41
CA PRO A 179 -22.17 -2.39 12.71
C PRO A 179 -22.04 -2.54 11.19
N ASP A 180 -21.25 -1.67 10.54
CA ASP A 180 -21.06 -1.70 9.08
C ASP A 180 -20.17 -2.86 8.60
N TYR A 181 -19.51 -3.57 9.53
CA TYR A 181 -18.46 -4.57 9.27
C TYR A 181 -18.68 -5.92 9.95
N GLU A 182 -19.60 -6.01 10.93
CA GLU A 182 -19.81 -7.18 11.79
C GLU A 182 -20.00 -8.50 11.03
N ASN A 183 -20.66 -8.44 9.86
CA ASN A 183 -20.96 -9.61 9.03
C ASN A 183 -20.04 -9.75 7.80
N LYS A 184 -18.91 -9.04 7.79
CA LYS A 184 -17.94 -9.03 6.69
C LYS A 184 -16.65 -9.75 7.06
N ASN A 185 -16.04 -10.34 6.03
CA ASN A 185 -14.68 -10.85 6.07
C ASN A 185 -13.70 -9.78 5.57
N PHE A 186 -12.45 -9.85 6.00
CA PHE A 186 -11.39 -8.92 5.65
C PHE A 186 -10.23 -9.68 5.01
N LYS A 187 -9.76 -9.19 3.86
CA LYS A 187 -8.54 -9.67 3.21
C LYS A 187 -7.56 -8.52 3.06
N LEU A 188 -6.40 -8.65 3.69
CA LEU A 188 -5.32 -7.69 3.57
C LEU A 188 -4.26 -8.21 2.58
N TYR A 189 -4.00 -7.42 1.55
CA TYR A 189 -3.01 -7.70 0.51
C TYR A 189 -1.85 -6.72 0.60
N SER A 190 -0.63 -7.23 0.47
CA SER A 190 0.52 -6.38 0.11
C SER A 190 0.60 -6.29 -1.42
N PHE A 191 -0.04 -5.28 -2.00
CA PHE A 191 -0.11 -5.07 -3.44
C PHE A 191 1.19 -4.42 -3.95
N CYS A 192 2.05 -5.22 -4.58
CA CYS A 192 3.43 -4.82 -4.84
C CYS A 192 3.67 -4.58 -6.33
N PHE A 193 4.22 -3.41 -6.67
CA PHE A 193 4.84 -3.20 -7.97
C PHE A 193 6.02 -4.14 -8.16
N ASP A 194 5.98 -4.94 -9.21
CA ASP A 194 6.89 -6.07 -9.38
C ASP A 194 7.55 -6.14 -10.76
N ASN A 195 7.64 -5.00 -11.46
CA ASN A 195 8.43 -4.93 -12.69
C ASN A 195 9.94 -4.85 -12.35
N PRO A 196 10.77 -5.84 -12.77
CA PRO A 196 12.20 -5.83 -12.52
C PRO A 196 12.88 -4.80 -13.43
N LEU A 197 12.91 -3.53 -12.99
CA LEU A 197 13.58 -2.44 -13.69
C LEU A 197 15.11 -2.60 -13.77
N SER A 198 15.68 -3.46 -12.91
CA SER A 198 17.09 -3.84 -12.85
C SER A 198 17.26 -5.08 -11.96
N ASP A 199 18.38 -5.79 -12.08
CA ASP A 199 18.70 -6.97 -11.26
C ASP A 199 18.63 -6.66 -9.76
N LYS A 200 19.06 -5.46 -9.34
CA LYS A 200 18.94 -5.04 -7.93
C LYS A 200 17.49 -4.95 -7.48
N VAL A 201 16.62 -4.35 -8.29
CA VAL A 201 15.20 -4.21 -7.97
C VAL A 201 14.52 -5.58 -7.93
N GLU A 202 14.90 -6.48 -8.84
CA GLU A 202 14.43 -7.87 -8.83
C GLU A 202 14.83 -8.61 -7.53
N LEU A 203 16.09 -8.47 -7.11
CA LEU A 203 16.56 -9.01 -5.84
C LEU A 203 15.80 -8.44 -4.64
N ASP A 204 15.53 -7.13 -4.62
CA ASP A 204 14.76 -6.47 -3.56
C ASP A 204 13.30 -6.95 -3.55
N ILE A 205 12.66 -7.13 -4.71
CA ILE A 205 11.31 -7.72 -4.84
C ILE A 205 11.30 -9.15 -4.29
N ASN A 206 12.26 -9.98 -4.67
CA ASN A 206 12.35 -11.37 -4.21
C ASN A 206 12.61 -11.46 -2.69
N ASN A 207 13.46 -10.57 -2.16
CA ASN A 207 13.63 -10.44 -0.72
C ASN A 207 12.31 -10.09 -0.02
N TYR A 208 11.54 -9.14 -0.56
CA TYR A 208 10.27 -8.75 0.04
C TYR A 208 9.21 -9.85 -0.07
N LYS A 209 9.15 -10.59 -1.19
CA LYS A 209 8.29 -11.78 -1.33
C LYS A 209 8.53 -12.80 -0.21
N GLU A 210 9.79 -13.16 0.04
CA GLU A 210 10.13 -14.10 1.13
C GLU A 210 9.85 -13.49 2.52
N THR A 211 10.12 -12.20 2.70
CA THR A 211 9.78 -11.49 3.95
C THR A 211 8.28 -11.58 4.23
N LEU A 212 7.43 -11.33 3.24
CA LEU A 212 5.98 -11.36 3.38
C LEU A 212 5.43 -12.78 3.56
N LYS A 213 6.09 -13.79 3.00
CA LYS A 213 5.77 -15.20 3.26
C LYS A 213 6.00 -15.57 4.72
N ILE A 214 7.14 -15.18 5.28
CA ILE A 214 7.44 -15.41 6.70
C ILE A 214 6.47 -14.62 7.58
N TYR A 215 6.24 -13.34 7.26
CA TYR A 215 5.29 -12.50 7.98
C TYR A 215 3.87 -13.09 7.97
N LYS A 216 3.44 -13.65 6.83
CA LYS A 216 2.13 -14.32 6.73
C LYS A 216 1.97 -15.45 7.73
N ASN A 217 2.99 -16.29 7.91
CA ASN A 217 2.92 -17.37 8.89
C ASN A 217 2.72 -16.83 10.32
N LEU A 218 3.44 -15.76 10.68
CA LEU A 218 3.28 -15.10 11.99
C LEU A 218 1.87 -14.53 12.17
N VAL A 219 1.30 -13.93 11.12
CA VAL A 219 -0.07 -13.40 11.14
C VAL A 219 -1.09 -14.52 11.26
N ASP A 220 -0.97 -15.59 10.48
CA ASP A 220 -1.91 -16.72 10.51
C ASP A 220 -1.92 -17.40 11.90
N GLU A 221 -0.76 -17.52 12.56
CA GLU A 221 -0.68 -17.99 13.94
C GLU A 221 -1.37 -17.03 14.91
N PHE A 222 -1.09 -15.73 14.81
CA PHE A 222 -1.69 -14.71 15.66
C PHE A 222 -3.22 -14.66 15.53
N LEU A 223 -3.75 -14.65 14.30
CA LEU A 223 -5.20 -14.58 14.06
C LEU A 223 -5.93 -15.81 14.62
N LYS A 224 -5.31 -16.99 14.60
CA LYS A 224 -5.83 -18.20 15.27
C LYS A 224 -5.85 -18.06 16.77
N VAL A 225 -4.80 -17.50 17.36
CA VAL A 225 -4.71 -17.29 18.83
C VAL A 225 -5.84 -16.39 19.32
N ILE A 226 -6.16 -15.32 18.59
CA ILE A 226 -7.28 -14.42 18.93
C ILE A 226 -8.64 -14.85 18.33
N LYS A 227 -8.68 -16.01 17.64
CA LYS A 227 -9.89 -16.63 17.07
C LYS A 227 -10.64 -15.78 16.06
N VAL A 228 -9.92 -15.07 15.19
CA VAL A 228 -10.50 -14.26 14.10
C VAL A 228 -10.05 -14.72 12.72
N ASP A 229 -9.32 -15.83 12.62
CA ASP A 229 -8.79 -16.40 11.37
C ASP A 229 -9.86 -16.84 10.37
N VAL A 230 -11.11 -17.02 10.82
CA VAL A 230 -12.26 -17.26 9.94
C VAL A 230 -12.82 -15.98 9.30
N ARG A 231 -12.49 -14.80 9.83
CA ARG A 231 -12.98 -13.49 9.36
C ARG A 231 -11.88 -12.60 8.79
N VAL A 232 -10.64 -12.77 9.21
CA VAL A 232 -9.51 -11.94 8.78
C VAL A 232 -8.45 -12.82 8.16
N GLU A 233 -7.98 -12.44 6.96
CA GLU A 233 -6.91 -13.11 6.25
C GLU A 233 -5.86 -12.07 5.83
N TYR A 234 -4.59 -12.34 6.09
CA TYR A 234 -3.50 -11.67 5.40
C TYR A 234 -2.99 -12.54 4.25
N CYS A 235 -3.16 -12.07 3.02
CA CYS A 235 -2.92 -12.84 1.81
C CYS A 235 -1.45 -12.80 1.33
N GLY A 236 -0.59 -11.99 1.95
CA GLY A 236 0.82 -11.92 1.58
C GLY A 236 1.10 -11.03 0.37
N PHE A 237 2.15 -11.37 -0.38
CA PHE A 237 2.57 -10.65 -1.58
C PHE A 237 1.56 -10.85 -2.71
N LEU A 238 1.04 -9.75 -3.24
CA LEU A 238 0.20 -9.74 -4.44
C LEU A 238 0.94 -9.01 -5.56
N SER A 239 1.30 -9.73 -6.62
CA SER A 239 1.90 -9.16 -7.82
C SER A 239 0.93 -8.19 -8.48
N ALA A 240 1.35 -6.94 -8.64
CA ALA A 240 0.55 -5.95 -9.36
C ALA A 240 0.39 -6.36 -10.83
N ASN A 241 1.46 -6.83 -11.49
CA ASN A 241 1.38 -7.28 -12.88
C ASN A 241 0.34 -8.39 -13.06
N GLU A 242 0.42 -9.46 -12.26
CA GLU A 242 -0.51 -10.58 -12.36
C GLU A 242 -1.94 -10.16 -12.00
N TYR A 243 -2.11 -9.33 -10.97
CA TYR A 243 -3.43 -8.87 -10.54
C TYR A 243 -4.10 -8.04 -11.64
N ILE A 244 -3.37 -7.12 -12.29
CA ILE A 244 -3.90 -6.28 -13.37
C ILE A 244 -4.36 -7.13 -14.55
N ILE A 245 -3.57 -8.14 -14.93
CA ILE A 245 -3.91 -9.06 -16.03
C ILE A 245 -5.14 -9.91 -15.69
N LYS A 246 -5.20 -10.45 -14.46
CA LYS A 246 -6.30 -11.33 -14.03
C LYS A 246 -7.61 -10.58 -13.81
N ASN A 247 -7.56 -9.29 -13.50
CA ASN A 247 -8.72 -8.49 -13.10
C ASN A 247 -9.08 -7.39 -14.11
N GLU A 248 -8.81 -7.60 -15.41
CA GLU A 248 -9.09 -6.63 -16.48
C GLU A 248 -10.55 -6.13 -16.48
N ASN A 249 -11.50 -7.03 -16.23
CA ASN A 249 -12.93 -6.68 -16.18
C ASN A 249 -13.26 -5.75 -15.00
N LEU A 250 -12.68 -6.02 -13.82
CA LEU A 250 -12.90 -5.23 -12.61
C LEU A 250 -12.25 -3.84 -12.75
N LEU A 251 -11.02 -3.80 -13.24
CA LEU A 251 -10.22 -2.58 -13.33
C LEU A 251 -10.54 -1.74 -14.57
N GLY A 252 -11.32 -2.28 -15.52
CA GLY A 252 -11.64 -1.65 -16.78
C GLY A 252 -10.51 -1.80 -17.82
N LYS A 253 -10.84 -2.38 -18.97
CA LYS A 253 -9.89 -2.68 -20.06
C LYS A 253 -9.01 -1.50 -20.47
N GLU A 254 -9.59 -0.32 -20.64
CA GLU A 254 -8.82 0.88 -21.03
C GLU A 254 -7.82 1.29 -19.95
N ASN A 255 -8.21 1.20 -18.68
CA ASN A 255 -7.32 1.50 -17.56
C ASN A 255 -6.22 0.46 -17.43
N CYS A 256 -6.54 -0.84 -17.54
CA CYS A 256 -5.52 -1.90 -17.58
C CYS A 256 -4.49 -1.65 -18.69
N ASN A 257 -4.93 -1.37 -19.91
CA ASN A 257 -4.03 -1.06 -21.02
C ASN A 257 -3.14 0.16 -20.72
N TYR A 258 -3.71 1.21 -20.12
CA TYR A 258 -2.96 2.38 -19.70
C TYR A 258 -1.90 2.04 -18.65
N VAL A 259 -2.26 1.32 -17.59
CA VAL A 259 -1.37 0.94 -16.49
C VAL A 259 -0.27 0.00 -16.98
N MET A 260 -0.62 -1.02 -17.76
CA MET A 260 0.35 -1.96 -18.34
C MET A 260 1.38 -1.24 -19.21
N LYS A 261 0.93 -0.38 -20.12
CA LYS A 261 1.82 0.45 -20.94
C LYS A 261 2.69 1.39 -20.13
N ARG A 262 2.16 1.94 -19.04
CA ARG A 262 2.87 2.93 -18.21
C ARG A 262 3.93 2.31 -17.31
N TYR A 263 3.64 1.15 -16.74
CA TYR A 263 4.40 0.59 -15.63
C TYR A 263 5.15 -0.70 -15.97
N PHE A 264 4.66 -1.50 -16.91
CA PHE A 264 5.15 -2.86 -17.16
C PHE A 264 5.78 -3.06 -18.55
N TYR A 265 5.28 -2.39 -19.58
CA TYR A 265 5.87 -2.48 -20.92
C TYR A 265 7.10 -1.59 -21.07
N LYS A 266 8.16 -2.14 -21.69
CA LYS A 266 9.31 -1.34 -22.14
C LYS A 266 8.83 -0.45 -23.28
N ASN A 267 8.92 0.87 -23.13
CA ASN A 267 8.81 1.80 -24.24
C ASN A 267 10.10 1.80 -25.05
#